data_AF-A0A9P3H240-F1
#
_entry.id   AF-A0A9P3H240-F1
#
_cell.length_a   1.000
_cell.length_b   1.000
_cell.length_c   1.000
_cell.angle_alpha   90.00
_cell.angle_beta   90.00
_cell.angle_gamma   90.00
#
_symmetry.space_group_name_H-M   'P 1'
#
loop_
_entity.id
_entity.type
_entity.pdbx_description
1 polymer ?
#
loop_
_entity_poly.entity_id
_entity_poly.type
_entity_poly.pdbx_seq_one_letter_code
_entity_poly.pdbx_strand_id
1 'polypeptide(L)'
;MLHSMLLIDHERFQTPERAGDYYYYFHNSGLQAQDVLYQQDTLTSEPRVFLNPNTLEADGTAALNTIQFSKSGKFFAYGISLAGPDWVTIYLQDSQGNKLEDVIQWAKFTNLSFTHDDKGFFYGSGKFLNEIPIPIGTIGTAAGRRSDDEIFFLFTSFLDASTIYCYSFTVKDEEQRLSVFKRVTVTNFDPDLFVVKQVFYESKDGTQIPMFVAHKKVLVIDGNRPVFLYGYGGFSIPVQSSYFPSDIVYMQNFKIFTAPELFGAAVASVGVMDMLRFHKFTIGHAWQSDFGKPDENKEDFENLRRYSPLHNVSTSHPYPPVALFTSSHDDRVVPLHSYKYIAELQHTAGPLTNSPLLIRVDTKAGHGAGKLIDKRIAEITDQFSFISIALDIEWRE
;
A
#
# COMPACT_ATOMS: atom_id res chain seq x y z
N MET A 1 -13.13 -2.84 -18.13
CA MET A 1 -13.78 -1.68 -17.45
C MET A 1 -15.29 -1.63 -17.74
N LEU A 2 -15.75 -1.40 -18.97
CA LEU A 2 -17.21 -1.43 -19.28
C LEU A 2 -17.85 -2.82 -19.14
N HIS A 3 -17.14 -3.91 -19.48
CA HIS A 3 -17.65 -5.28 -19.32
C HIS A 3 -17.65 -5.74 -17.86
N SER A 4 -16.60 -5.40 -17.12
CA SER A 4 -16.49 -5.63 -15.68
C SER A 4 -17.55 -4.84 -14.90
N MET A 5 -17.84 -3.60 -15.31
CA MET A 5 -18.97 -2.84 -14.76
C MET A 5 -20.30 -3.53 -15.04
N LEU A 6 -20.56 -4.07 -16.23
CA LEU A 6 -21.78 -4.83 -16.52
C LEU A 6 -21.92 -6.12 -15.68
N LEU A 7 -20.81 -6.75 -15.31
CA LEU A 7 -20.80 -7.91 -14.41
C LEU A 7 -20.96 -7.52 -12.93
N ILE A 8 -20.67 -6.28 -12.55
CA ILE A 8 -20.85 -5.76 -11.18
C ILE A 8 -22.20 -5.04 -11.06
N ASP A 9 -22.73 -4.47 -12.14
CA ASP A 9 -24.00 -3.77 -12.22
C ASP A 9 -25.15 -4.76 -12.40
N HIS A 10 -25.36 -5.59 -11.38
CA HIS A 10 -26.48 -6.50 -11.28
C HIS A 10 -27.02 -6.52 -9.85
N GLU A 11 -28.30 -6.82 -9.76
CA GLU A 11 -29.02 -6.93 -8.50
C GLU A 11 -28.47 -8.08 -7.65
N ARG A 12 -28.23 -7.82 -6.36
CA ARG A 12 -27.72 -8.81 -5.40
C ARG A 12 -28.56 -8.79 -4.14
N PHE A 13 -28.94 -9.98 -3.67
CA PHE A 13 -29.62 -10.20 -2.41
C PHE A 13 -28.79 -11.11 -1.51
N GLN A 14 -28.79 -10.82 -0.22
CA GLN A 14 -28.36 -11.79 0.80
C GLN A 14 -29.56 -12.57 1.33
N THR A 15 -29.26 -13.69 2.01
CA THR A 15 -30.29 -14.56 2.58
C THR A 15 -31.06 -13.82 3.67
N PRO A 16 -32.41 -13.79 3.63
CA PRO A 16 -33.18 -13.18 4.69
C PRO A 16 -32.98 -13.87 6.04
N GLU A 17 -32.83 -13.07 7.08
CA GLU A 17 -32.78 -13.50 8.48
C GLU A 17 -34.01 -12.98 9.22
N ARG A 18 -34.53 -13.76 10.18
CA ARG A 18 -35.59 -13.30 11.08
C ARG A 18 -34.99 -12.82 12.40
N ALA A 19 -35.28 -11.58 12.78
CA ALA A 19 -34.96 -11.06 14.09
C ALA A 19 -36.21 -10.42 14.71
N GLY A 20 -36.66 -10.97 15.85
CA GLY A 20 -37.93 -10.59 16.46
C GLY A 20 -39.11 -10.83 15.52
N ASP A 21 -39.92 -9.78 15.33
CA ASP A 21 -41.14 -9.82 14.52
C ASP A 21 -40.90 -9.50 13.03
N TYR A 22 -39.66 -9.21 12.63
CA TYR A 22 -39.33 -8.75 11.28
C TYR A 22 -38.35 -9.67 10.56
N TYR A 23 -38.37 -9.59 9.23
CA TYR A 23 -37.37 -10.17 8.34
C TYR A 23 -36.43 -9.08 7.84
N TYR A 24 -35.15 -9.40 7.77
CA TYR A 24 -34.10 -8.50 7.31
C TYR A 24 -33.28 -9.15 6.22
N TYR A 25 -32.88 -8.37 5.23
CA TYR A 25 -31.99 -8.84 4.18
C TYR A 25 -31.21 -7.67 3.59
N PHE A 26 -29.99 -7.96 3.13
CA PHE A 26 -29.23 -7.00 2.35
C PHE A 26 -29.62 -7.08 0.88
N HIS A 27 -29.74 -5.93 0.25
CA HIS A 27 -29.99 -5.79 -1.17
C HIS A 27 -29.16 -4.65 -1.77
N ASN A 28 -28.63 -4.91 -2.96
CA ASN A 28 -27.85 -3.97 -3.74
C ASN A 28 -28.35 -3.95 -5.19
N SER A 29 -28.69 -2.77 -5.69
CA SER A 29 -29.27 -2.61 -7.02
C SER A 29 -28.24 -2.65 -8.16
N GLY A 30 -26.97 -2.90 -7.87
CA GLY A 30 -25.89 -3.01 -8.86
C GLY A 30 -24.65 -2.22 -8.47
N LEU A 31 -24.70 -0.90 -8.68
CA LEU A 31 -23.55 0.00 -8.48
C LEU A 31 -23.52 0.70 -7.11
N GLN A 32 -24.33 0.27 -6.14
CA GLN A 32 -24.24 0.85 -4.79
C GLN A 32 -22.92 0.39 -4.15
N ALA A 33 -22.20 1.33 -3.53
CA ALA A 33 -20.89 1.06 -2.94
C ALA A 33 -20.95 0.00 -1.83
N GLN A 34 -22.07 -0.04 -1.10
CA GLN A 34 -22.36 -1.01 -0.06
C GLN A 34 -23.82 -1.47 -0.13
N ASP A 35 -24.07 -2.71 0.27
CA ASP A 35 -25.42 -3.29 0.33
C ASP A 35 -26.29 -2.55 1.35
N VAL A 36 -27.56 -2.32 1.02
CA VAL A 36 -28.54 -1.67 1.89
C VAL A 36 -29.32 -2.72 2.67
N LEU A 37 -29.48 -2.54 3.98
CA LEU A 37 -30.25 -3.44 4.83
C LEU A 37 -31.72 -3.04 4.81
N TYR A 38 -32.56 -3.96 4.35
CA TYR A 38 -34.02 -3.80 4.32
C TYR A 38 -34.67 -4.59 5.46
N GLN A 39 -35.87 -4.14 5.84
CA GLN A 39 -36.74 -4.77 6.83
C GLN A 39 -38.13 -5.00 6.22
N GLN A 40 -38.77 -6.12 6.56
CA GLN A 40 -40.13 -6.48 6.18
C GLN A 40 -40.91 -7.08 7.36
N ASP A 41 -42.22 -6.84 7.42
CA ASP A 41 -43.09 -7.44 8.44
C ASP A 41 -43.37 -8.93 8.16
N THR A 42 -43.45 -9.29 6.88
CA THR A 42 -43.59 -10.67 6.40
C THR A 42 -42.76 -10.86 5.13
N LEU A 43 -42.48 -12.10 4.72
CA LEU A 43 -41.72 -12.40 3.51
C LEU A 43 -42.33 -11.81 2.22
N THR A 44 -43.59 -11.36 2.25
CA THR A 44 -44.30 -10.79 1.11
C THR A 44 -44.69 -9.32 1.31
N SER A 45 -44.36 -8.73 2.47
CA SER A 45 -44.66 -7.31 2.74
C SER A 45 -43.72 -6.42 1.92
N GLU A 46 -44.18 -5.22 1.57
CA GLU A 46 -43.30 -4.21 0.95
C GLU A 46 -42.09 -3.90 1.86
N PRO A 47 -40.85 -4.01 1.34
CA PRO A 47 -39.65 -3.77 2.14
C PRO A 47 -39.42 -2.27 2.37
N ARG A 48 -38.90 -1.96 3.55
CA ARG A 48 -38.45 -0.60 3.93
C ARG A 48 -36.96 -0.62 4.25
N VAL A 49 -36.27 0.48 3.93
CA VAL A 49 -34.86 0.65 4.29
C VAL A 49 -34.74 0.73 5.80
N PHE A 50 -33.92 -0.14 6.39
CA PHE A 50 -33.62 -0.16 7.82
C PHE A 50 -32.27 0.51 8.10
N LEU A 51 -31.24 0.19 7.31
CA LEU A 51 -29.94 0.86 7.37
C LEU A 51 -29.38 1.02 5.95
N ASN A 52 -28.98 2.23 5.59
CA ASN A 52 -28.24 2.51 4.37
C ASN A 52 -26.80 2.95 4.70
N PRO A 53 -25.80 2.06 4.53
CA PRO A 53 -24.41 2.40 4.81
C PRO A 53 -23.86 3.54 3.95
N ASN A 54 -24.37 3.68 2.73
CA ASN A 54 -23.92 4.68 1.76
C ASN A 54 -24.30 6.12 2.16
N THR A 55 -25.12 6.31 3.20
CA THR A 55 -25.53 7.63 3.71
C THR A 55 -24.99 7.91 5.11
N LEU A 56 -24.09 7.07 5.63
CA LEU A 56 -23.55 7.23 6.99
C LEU A 56 -22.58 8.40 7.10
N GLU A 57 -21.79 8.65 6.06
CA GLU A 57 -20.87 9.80 5.98
C GLU A 57 -20.99 10.47 4.60
N ALA A 58 -20.88 11.80 4.59
CA ALA A 58 -21.09 12.60 3.37
C ALA A 58 -20.03 12.37 2.30
N ASP A 59 -18.81 11.98 2.70
CA ASP A 59 -17.68 11.72 1.80
C ASP A 59 -17.58 10.25 1.36
N GLY A 60 -18.50 9.39 1.80
CA GLY A 60 -18.53 7.97 1.45
C GLY A 60 -17.43 7.11 2.11
N THR A 61 -16.70 7.64 3.10
CA THR A 61 -15.57 6.93 3.71
C THR A 61 -15.96 5.92 4.79
N ALA A 62 -17.24 5.92 5.21
CA ALA A 62 -17.75 4.94 6.16
C ALA A 62 -18.06 3.60 5.49
N ALA A 63 -17.45 2.53 6.00
CA ALA A 63 -17.76 1.16 5.62
C ALA A 63 -18.44 0.42 6.78
N LEU A 64 -19.55 -0.27 6.50
CA LEU A 64 -20.20 -1.19 7.43
C LEU A 64 -19.29 -2.40 7.65
N ASN A 65 -18.94 -2.65 8.91
CA ASN A 65 -17.94 -3.66 9.28
C ASN A 65 -18.56 -4.91 9.91
N THR A 66 -19.44 -4.72 10.89
CA THR A 66 -20.09 -5.81 11.63
C THR A 66 -21.53 -5.41 11.92
N ILE A 67 -22.43 -6.39 11.97
CA ILE A 67 -23.81 -6.21 12.42
C ILE A 67 -24.22 -7.34 13.35
N GLN A 68 -25.18 -7.09 14.22
CA GLN A 68 -25.80 -8.14 15.01
C GLN A 68 -27.18 -7.70 15.50
N PHE A 69 -28.18 -8.57 15.34
CA PHE A 69 -29.46 -8.43 16.01
C PHE A 69 -29.44 -9.10 17.39
N SER A 70 -30.15 -8.50 18.34
CA SER A 70 -30.47 -9.14 19.61
C SER A 70 -31.44 -10.30 19.38
N LYS A 71 -31.49 -11.27 20.30
CA LYS A 71 -32.28 -12.49 20.09
C LYS A 71 -33.78 -12.20 19.98
N SER A 72 -34.27 -11.21 20.72
CA SER A 72 -35.65 -10.72 20.59
C SER A 72 -35.90 -9.85 19.36
N GLY A 73 -34.85 -9.43 18.63
CA GLY A 73 -34.94 -8.44 17.56
C GLY A 73 -35.22 -7.02 18.03
N LYS A 74 -35.25 -6.77 19.34
CA LYS A 74 -35.51 -5.43 19.91
C LYS A 74 -34.38 -4.47 19.59
N PHE A 75 -33.14 -4.95 19.56
CA PHE A 75 -31.95 -4.14 19.30
C PHE A 75 -31.17 -4.65 18.11
N PHE A 76 -30.55 -3.71 17.42
CA PHE A 76 -29.62 -3.93 16.33
C PHE A 76 -28.34 -3.14 16.61
N ALA A 77 -27.19 -3.81 16.62
CA ALA A 77 -25.90 -3.16 16.75
C ALA A 77 -25.14 -3.26 15.43
N TYR A 78 -24.48 -2.19 15.03
CA TYR A 78 -23.67 -2.15 13.81
C TYR A 78 -22.39 -1.34 14.01
N GLY A 79 -21.29 -1.84 13.44
CA GLY A 79 -19.99 -1.21 13.48
C GLY A 79 -19.65 -0.54 12.16
N ILE A 80 -19.06 0.65 12.22
CA ILE A 80 -18.54 1.38 11.05
C ILE A 80 -17.03 1.57 11.18
N SER A 81 -16.31 1.46 10.06
CA SER A 81 -14.90 1.86 9.93
C SER A 81 -14.81 3.09 9.02
N LEU A 82 -13.99 4.07 9.39
CA LEU A 82 -13.83 5.32 8.65
C LEU A 82 -12.49 5.35 7.92
N ALA A 83 -12.50 5.40 6.59
CA ALA A 83 -11.31 5.52 5.75
C ALA A 83 -10.29 4.35 5.87
N GLY A 84 -10.77 3.14 6.12
CA GLY A 84 -10.00 1.88 5.99
C GLY A 84 -9.23 1.28 7.19
N PRO A 85 -9.04 1.92 8.36
CA PRO A 85 -8.41 1.25 9.50
C PRO A 85 -9.36 0.22 10.13
N ASP A 86 -8.80 -0.81 10.77
CA ASP A 86 -9.56 -1.85 11.49
C ASP A 86 -10.24 -1.36 12.78
N TRP A 87 -10.19 -0.05 13.05
CA TRP A 87 -10.93 0.55 14.15
C TRP A 87 -12.39 0.71 13.76
N VAL A 88 -13.27 0.38 14.71
CA VAL A 88 -14.71 0.30 14.53
C VAL A 88 -15.39 1.18 15.58
N THR A 89 -16.34 2.00 15.16
CA THR A 89 -17.31 2.65 16.05
C THR A 89 -18.62 1.89 15.97
N ILE A 90 -19.12 1.38 17.10
CA ILE A 90 -20.35 0.59 17.18
C ILE A 90 -21.50 1.50 17.63
N TYR A 91 -22.60 1.45 16.89
CA TYR A 91 -23.85 2.14 17.16
C TYR A 91 -24.96 1.11 17.42
N LEU A 92 -26.00 1.54 18.14
CA LEU A 92 -27.20 0.74 18.35
C LEU A 92 -28.43 1.43 17.75
N GLN A 93 -29.38 0.62 17.29
CA GLN A 93 -30.72 1.02 16.89
C GLN A 93 -31.77 0.13 17.54
N ASP A 94 -33.00 0.63 17.68
CA ASP A 94 -34.17 -0.18 17.96
C ASP A 94 -34.71 -0.88 16.70
N SER A 95 -35.72 -1.73 16.87
CA SER A 95 -36.35 -2.45 15.76
C SER A 95 -37.09 -1.55 14.76
N GLN A 96 -37.25 -0.26 15.04
CA GLN A 96 -37.84 0.74 14.12
C GLN A 96 -36.77 1.55 13.37
N GLY A 97 -35.48 1.30 13.63
CA GLY A 97 -34.36 2.01 13.03
C GLY A 97 -33.98 3.30 13.75
N ASN A 98 -34.56 3.58 14.92
CA ASN A 98 -34.17 4.75 15.71
C ASN A 98 -32.82 4.49 16.38
N LYS A 99 -31.85 5.39 16.17
CA LYS A 99 -30.55 5.31 16.85
C LYS A 99 -30.70 5.51 18.35
N LEU A 100 -30.01 4.68 19.13
CA LEU A 100 -29.89 4.82 20.58
C LEU A 100 -28.71 5.74 20.92
N GLU A 101 -28.67 6.22 22.17
CA GLU A 101 -27.64 7.15 22.66
C GLU A 101 -26.27 6.47 22.83
N ASP A 102 -26.25 5.17 23.14
CA ASP A 102 -25.01 4.43 23.35
C ASP A 102 -24.16 4.31 22.07
N VAL A 103 -22.91 4.77 22.16
CA VAL A 103 -21.90 4.65 21.11
C VAL A 103 -20.61 4.11 21.71
N ILE A 104 -20.06 3.05 21.11
CA ILE A 104 -18.79 2.46 21.53
C ILE A 104 -17.73 2.83 20.51
N GLN A 105 -16.73 3.58 20.95
CA GLN A 105 -15.57 3.92 20.15
C GLN A 105 -14.41 2.95 20.42
N TRP A 106 -13.44 2.91 19.52
CA TRP A 106 -12.19 2.14 19.69
C TRP A 106 -12.42 0.62 19.84
N ALA A 107 -13.45 0.09 19.19
CA ALA A 107 -13.53 -1.34 18.93
C ALA A 107 -12.51 -1.72 17.85
N LYS A 108 -11.91 -2.90 17.93
CA LYS A 108 -10.93 -3.39 16.94
C LYS A 108 -10.97 -4.89 16.85
N PHE A 109 -10.97 -5.43 15.63
CA PHE A 109 -11.07 -6.88 15.37
C PHE A 109 -12.17 -7.55 16.20
N THR A 110 -13.37 -6.97 16.18
CA THR A 110 -14.48 -7.40 17.03
C THR A 110 -15.60 -8.05 16.23
N ASN A 111 -16.21 -9.08 16.81
CA ASN A 111 -17.58 -9.50 16.48
C ASN A 111 -18.53 -8.97 17.57
N LEU A 112 -19.82 -8.90 17.26
CA LEU A 112 -20.85 -8.50 18.22
C LEU A 112 -21.68 -9.71 18.63
N SER A 113 -22.03 -9.83 19.92
CA SER A 113 -22.90 -10.91 20.39
C SER A 113 -23.77 -10.47 21.55
N PHE A 114 -25.09 -10.37 21.35
CA PHE A 114 -26.02 -10.00 22.41
C PHE A 114 -26.17 -11.09 23.47
N THR A 115 -26.37 -10.67 24.72
CA THR A 115 -26.81 -11.57 25.79
C THR A 115 -28.22 -12.08 25.46
N HIS A 116 -28.54 -13.29 25.91
CA HIS A 116 -29.84 -13.90 25.62
C HIS A 116 -31.04 -13.16 26.23
N ASP A 117 -30.81 -12.31 27.23
CA ASP A 117 -31.82 -11.49 27.90
C ASP A 117 -31.88 -10.05 27.36
N ASP A 118 -31.15 -9.76 26.27
CA ASP A 118 -31.05 -8.45 25.61
C ASP A 118 -30.61 -7.29 26.51
N LYS A 119 -29.98 -7.57 27.65
CA LYS A 119 -29.47 -6.52 28.56
C LYS A 119 -28.13 -5.94 28.12
N GLY A 120 -27.42 -6.58 27.20
CA GLY A 120 -26.16 -6.09 26.66
C GLY A 120 -25.62 -6.97 25.55
N PHE A 121 -24.38 -6.71 25.15
CA PHE A 121 -23.65 -7.49 24.15
C PHE A 121 -22.15 -7.49 24.42
N PHE A 122 -21.46 -8.50 23.90
CA PHE A 122 -20.01 -8.65 23.97
C PHE A 122 -19.34 -8.04 22.73
N TYR A 123 -18.21 -7.38 22.95
CA TYR A 123 -17.35 -6.79 21.91
C TYR A 123 -15.89 -6.73 22.40
N GLY A 124 -14.94 -6.74 21.47
CA GLY A 124 -13.53 -6.46 21.69
C GLY A 124 -13.25 -4.97 21.50
N SER A 125 -12.60 -4.35 22.49
CA SER A 125 -12.26 -2.93 22.45
C SER A 125 -10.92 -2.66 23.09
N GLY A 126 -10.32 -1.54 22.70
CA GLY A 126 -9.23 -0.91 23.41
C GLY A 126 -9.61 0.51 23.80
N LYS A 127 -8.71 1.18 24.52
CA LYS A 127 -8.81 2.62 24.76
C LYS A 127 -7.65 3.27 24.04
N PHE A 128 -7.92 4.25 23.17
CA PHE A 128 -6.86 5.15 22.73
C PHE A 128 -6.30 5.85 23.95
N LEU A 129 -5.02 5.61 24.24
CA LEU A 129 -4.36 6.23 25.39
C LEU A 129 -3.79 7.59 24.96
N ASN A 130 -2.93 7.57 23.94
CA ASN A 130 -2.22 8.74 23.44
C ASN A 130 -1.55 8.41 22.11
N GLU A 131 -1.16 9.45 21.38
CA GLU A 131 -0.21 9.35 20.29
C GLU A 131 1.21 9.23 20.85
N ILE A 132 2.06 8.40 20.23
CA ILE A 132 3.48 8.31 20.60
C ILE A 132 4.22 9.36 19.75
N PRO A 133 4.92 10.34 20.36
CA PRO A 133 5.49 11.48 19.65
C PRO A 133 6.78 11.09 18.91
N ILE A 134 6.64 10.34 17.81
CA ILE A 134 7.74 9.97 16.91
C ILE A 134 7.69 10.79 15.61
N PRO A 135 8.84 11.06 14.96
CA PRO A 135 8.87 11.70 13.65
C PRO A 135 8.19 10.85 12.57
N ILE A 136 7.96 11.45 11.40
CA ILE A 136 7.52 10.72 10.20
C ILE A 136 8.52 9.59 9.89
N GLY A 137 8.01 8.36 9.83
CA GLY A 137 8.81 7.18 9.58
C GLY A 137 7.98 5.92 9.67
N THR A 138 8.67 4.81 9.89
CA THR A 138 8.10 3.46 9.92
C THR A 138 8.42 2.81 11.26
N ILE A 139 7.40 2.30 11.92
CA ILE A 139 7.56 1.34 13.02
C ILE A 139 7.69 -0.04 12.37
N GLY A 140 8.84 -0.68 12.55
CA GLY A 140 9.11 -2.03 12.05
C GLY A 140 8.51 -3.08 12.97
N THR A 141 9.33 -3.58 13.89
CA THR A 141 8.90 -4.56 14.91
C THR A 141 8.54 -3.87 16.21
N ALA A 142 7.47 -4.32 16.86
CA ALA A 142 7.17 -4.02 18.26
C ALA A 142 7.20 -5.32 19.08
N ALA A 143 7.68 -5.23 20.33
CA ALA A 143 7.83 -6.35 21.24
C ALA A 143 7.36 -5.95 22.64
N GLY A 144 6.61 -6.83 23.28
CA GLY A 144 6.11 -6.70 24.65
C GLY A 144 4.98 -7.70 24.90
N ARG A 145 4.72 -8.01 26.16
CA ARG A 145 3.63 -8.88 26.60
C ARG A 145 2.55 -8.05 27.28
N ARG A 146 1.34 -8.63 27.39
CA ARG A 146 0.22 -8.00 28.10
C ARG A 146 0.52 -7.69 29.58
N SER A 147 1.47 -8.40 30.17
CA SER A 147 1.89 -8.24 31.56
C SER A 147 3.07 -7.28 31.73
N ASP A 148 3.69 -6.84 30.64
CA ASP A 148 4.89 -6.02 30.71
C ASP A 148 4.48 -4.55 30.92
N ASP A 149 5.28 -3.83 31.71
CA ASP A 149 5.09 -2.41 31.99
C ASP A 149 5.66 -1.51 30.88
N GLU A 150 6.22 -2.12 29.83
CA GLU A 150 6.81 -1.46 28.70
C GLU A 150 6.67 -2.25 27.40
N ILE A 151 6.77 -1.53 26.28
CA ILE A 151 7.02 -2.11 24.97
C ILE A 151 8.30 -1.54 24.38
N PHE A 152 8.95 -2.34 23.54
CA PHE A 152 10.03 -1.89 22.68
C PHE A 152 9.56 -1.86 21.24
N PHE A 153 9.97 -0.86 20.47
CA PHE A 153 9.71 -0.87 19.04
C PHE A 153 10.87 -0.27 18.24
N LEU A 154 11.10 -0.84 17.06
CA LEU A 154 12.07 -0.36 16.09
C LEU A 154 11.43 0.73 15.23
N PHE A 155 12.09 1.87 15.15
CA PHE A 155 11.76 2.98 14.27
C PHE A 155 12.86 3.18 13.23
N THR A 156 12.46 3.46 11.99
CA THR A 156 13.36 3.89 10.91
C THR A 156 12.66 4.94 10.05
N SER A 157 13.42 5.76 9.34
CA SER A 157 12.93 6.71 8.33
C SER A 157 14.00 6.94 7.27
N PHE A 158 13.73 7.74 6.24
CA PHE A 158 14.79 8.16 5.29
C PHE A 158 16.04 8.75 5.98
N LEU A 159 15.89 9.34 7.17
CA LEU A 159 16.98 10.01 7.89
C LEU A 159 17.37 9.31 9.21
N ASP A 160 16.65 8.27 9.62
CA ASP A 160 16.96 7.49 10.83
C ASP A 160 17.21 6.02 10.45
N ALA A 161 18.48 5.63 10.55
CA ALA A 161 18.93 4.27 10.22
C ALA A 161 18.23 3.20 11.05
N SER A 162 18.05 3.45 12.34
CA SER A 162 17.40 2.55 13.28
C SER A 162 17.48 3.16 14.68
N THR A 163 16.33 3.49 15.24
CA THR A 163 16.19 3.79 16.67
C THR A 163 15.26 2.77 17.31
N ILE A 164 15.73 2.04 18.31
CA ILE A 164 14.89 1.25 19.19
C ILE A 164 14.43 2.16 20.32
N TYR A 165 13.12 2.33 20.42
CA TYR A 165 12.46 3.03 21.51
C TYR A 165 11.96 2.05 22.56
N CYS A 166 11.93 2.51 23.82
CA CYS A 166 11.20 1.89 24.91
C CYS A 166 10.06 2.84 25.29
N TYR A 167 8.84 2.34 25.34
CA TYR A 167 7.67 3.06 25.82
C TYR A 167 7.16 2.41 27.10
N SER A 168 7.24 3.13 28.22
CA SER A 168 6.80 2.65 29.53
C SER A 168 5.39 3.13 29.87
N PHE A 169 4.53 2.21 30.29
CA PHE A 169 3.15 2.50 30.72
C PHE A 169 3.05 2.95 32.19
N THR A 170 4.10 2.75 32.99
CA THR A 170 4.09 3.05 34.44
C THR A 170 4.61 4.45 34.76
N VAL A 171 5.34 5.08 33.84
CA VAL A 171 5.78 6.47 33.99
C VAL A 171 4.56 7.40 33.96
N LYS A 172 4.42 8.21 35.01
CA LYS A 172 3.28 9.12 35.20
C LYS A 172 3.31 10.32 34.25
N ASP A 173 4.50 10.85 34.00
CA ASP A 173 4.71 11.95 33.05
C ASP A 173 4.70 11.39 31.63
N GLU A 174 3.70 11.77 30.84
CA GLU A 174 3.49 11.21 29.49
C GLU A 174 4.64 11.55 28.54
N GLU A 175 5.27 12.72 28.71
CA GLU A 175 6.41 13.14 27.89
C GLU A 175 7.66 12.29 28.15
N GLN A 176 7.72 11.63 29.31
CA GLN A 176 8.84 10.77 29.72
C GLN A 176 8.56 9.28 29.49
N ARG A 177 7.37 8.91 29.01
CA ARG A 177 7.05 7.50 28.72
C ARG A 177 7.89 6.95 27.57
N LEU A 178 8.27 7.79 26.61
CA LEU A 178 9.09 7.39 25.47
C LEU A 178 10.56 7.69 25.73
N SER A 179 11.41 6.67 25.64
CA SER A 179 12.85 6.80 25.77
C SER A 179 13.59 6.06 24.66
N VAL A 180 14.80 6.53 24.31
CA VAL A 180 15.66 5.85 23.35
C VAL A 180 16.41 4.73 24.07
N PHE A 181 16.14 3.48 23.70
CA PHE A 181 16.91 2.33 24.17
C PHE A 181 18.25 2.23 23.42
N LYS A 182 18.19 2.33 22.09
CA LYS A 182 19.39 2.31 21.23
C LYS A 182 19.14 3.11 19.96
N ARG A 183 20.05 4.02 19.64
CA ARG A 183 20.09 4.70 18.34
C ARG A 183 21.35 4.28 17.57
N VAL A 184 21.17 4.00 16.28
CA VAL A 184 22.27 3.81 15.35
C VAL A 184 22.69 5.18 14.81
N THR A 185 23.98 5.49 14.93
CA THR A 185 24.58 6.66 14.29
C THR A 185 25.35 6.20 13.06
N VAL A 186 25.16 6.89 11.95
CA VAL A 186 25.85 6.60 10.70
C VAL A 186 27.02 7.56 10.55
N THR A 187 28.22 7.03 10.36
CA THR A 187 29.43 7.83 10.14
C THR A 187 29.27 8.69 8.88
N ASN A 188 29.72 9.95 8.93
CA ASN A 188 29.64 10.92 7.82
C ASN A 188 28.21 11.25 7.34
N PHE A 189 27.21 11.07 8.20
CA PHE A 189 25.83 11.46 7.91
C PHE A 189 25.25 12.28 9.06
N ASP A 190 24.94 13.54 8.77
CA ASP A 190 24.21 14.43 9.67
C ASP A 190 22.76 14.57 9.17
N PRO A 191 21.78 13.93 9.83
CA PRO A 191 20.38 13.99 9.42
C PRO A 191 19.79 15.40 9.53
N ASP A 192 20.35 16.29 10.37
CA ASP A 192 19.84 17.65 10.55
C ASP A 192 20.05 18.54 9.32
N LEU A 193 20.89 18.11 8.38
CA LEU A 193 21.09 18.78 7.09
C LEU A 193 19.99 18.47 6.07
N PHE A 194 19.07 17.55 6.38
CA PHE A 194 18.05 17.04 5.45
C PHE A 194 16.64 17.31 5.94
N VAL A 195 15.69 17.29 5.00
CA VAL A 195 14.26 17.41 5.28
C VAL A 195 13.52 16.33 4.51
N VAL A 196 12.50 15.75 5.14
CA VAL A 196 11.53 14.84 4.54
C VAL A 196 10.15 15.49 4.65
N LYS A 197 9.40 15.51 3.55
CA LYS A 197 8.01 15.98 3.53
C LYS A 197 7.13 14.91 2.91
N GLN A 198 5.94 14.73 3.46
CA GLN A 198 4.86 14.04 2.77
C GLN A 198 4.06 15.07 1.97
N VAL A 199 3.81 14.76 0.71
CA VAL A 199 2.98 15.56 -0.20
C VAL A 199 1.95 14.65 -0.85
N PHE A 200 0.87 15.25 -1.37
CA PHE A 200 -0.18 14.53 -2.09
C PHE A 200 -0.28 15.09 -3.50
N TYR A 201 -0.36 14.19 -4.48
CA TYR A 201 -0.53 14.53 -5.89
C TYR A 201 -1.85 13.96 -6.39
N GLU A 202 -2.56 14.73 -7.21
CA GLU A 202 -3.80 14.27 -7.82
C GLU A 202 -3.51 13.34 -9.01
N SER A 203 -4.08 12.14 -8.98
CA SER A 203 -4.10 11.19 -10.10
C SER A 203 -5.04 11.66 -11.21
N LYS A 204 -4.96 11.04 -12.39
CA LYS A 204 -5.84 11.33 -13.53
C LYS A 204 -7.34 11.24 -13.20
N ASP A 205 -7.71 10.41 -12.23
CA ASP A 205 -9.09 10.20 -11.78
C ASP A 205 -9.49 11.04 -10.55
N GLY A 206 -8.61 11.94 -10.08
CA GLY A 206 -8.83 12.78 -8.90
C GLY A 206 -8.33 12.18 -7.58
N THR A 207 -7.91 10.91 -7.58
CA THR A 207 -7.41 10.24 -6.36
C THR A 207 -6.13 10.91 -5.87
N GLN A 208 -6.05 11.24 -4.57
CA GLN A 208 -4.84 11.79 -3.96
C GLN A 208 -3.81 10.69 -3.67
N ILE A 209 -2.65 10.77 -4.31
CA ILE A 209 -1.54 9.83 -4.19
C ILE A 209 -0.47 10.41 -3.26
N PRO A 210 -0.16 9.77 -2.11
CA PRO A 210 0.88 10.23 -1.21
C PRO A 210 2.28 9.97 -1.79
N MET A 211 3.19 10.92 -1.59
CA MET A 211 4.60 10.81 -1.94
C MET A 211 5.48 11.40 -0.83
N PHE A 212 6.63 10.79 -0.58
CA PHE A 212 7.65 11.36 0.29
C PHE A 212 8.75 12.02 -0.55
N VAL A 213 9.10 13.25 -0.18
CA VAL A 213 10.17 14.01 -0.81
C VAL A 213 11.26 14.25 0.23
N ALA A 214 12.47 13.74 -0.04
CA ALA A 214 13.62 13.87 0.86
C ALA A 214 14.78 14.58 0.14
N HIS A 215 15.34 15.62 0.76
CA HIS A 215 16.46 16.38 0.19
C HIS A 215 17.24 17.18 1.25
N LYS A 216 18.42 17.73 0.88
CA LYS A 216 19.17 18.67 1.72
C LYS A 216 18.38 19.96 1.96
N LYS A 217 18.36 20.49 3.19
CA LYS A 217 17.64 21.74 3.53
C LYS A 217 18.13 22.96 2.72
N VAL A 218 19.44 23.03 2.46
CA VAL A 218 20.07 24.13 1.70
C VAL A 218 19.87 24.04 0.18
N LEU A 219 19.10 23.05 -0.27
CA LEU A 219 18.84 22.87 -1.69
C LEU A 219 17.90 23.96 -2.20
N VAL A 220 18.35 24.72 -3.20
CA VAL A 220 17.47 25.62 -3.97
C VAL A 220 16.52 24.75 -4.81
N ILE A 221 15.27 25.15 -4.99
CA ILE A 221 14.31 24.41 -5.83
C ILE A 221 14.00 25.29 -7.05
N ASP A 222 14.65 24.99 -8.18
CA ASP A 222 14.61 25.79 -9.42
C ASP A 222 14.17 24.99 -10.66
N GLY A 223 13.83 23.70 -10.48
CA GLY A 223 13.40 22.81 -11.57
C GLY A 223 14.51 22.17 -12.41
N ASN A 224 15.79 22.53 -12.21
CA ASN A 224 16.90 22.06 -13.05
C ASN A 224 17.74 20.95 -12.40
N ARG A 225 17.21 20.31 -11.36
CA ARG A 225 17.95 19.31 -10.58
C ARG A 225 17.53 17.90 -10.95
N PRO A 226 18.48 16.94 -10.96
CA PRO A 226 18.15 15.54 -11.18
C PRO A 226 17.19 15.04 -10.09
N VAL A 227 16.42 14.02 -10.46
CA VAL A 227 15.31 13.45 -9.71
C VAL A 227 15.42 11.93 -9.69
N PHE A 228 15.35 11.32 -8.50
CA PHE A 228 15.15 9.87 -8.37
C PHE A 228 13.77 9.60 -7.82
N LEU A 229 12.94 8.99 -8.66
CA LEU A 229 11.61 8.55 -8.31
C LEU A 229 11.61 7.03 -8.20
N TYR A 230 11.19 6.53 -7.05
CA TYR A 230 11.04 5.10 -6.78
C TYR A 230 9.56 4.75 -6.58
N GLY A 231 9.15 3.56 -7.04
CA GLY A 231 7.81 3.02 -6.85
C GLY A 231 7.77 1.50 -6.95
N TYR A 232 6.74 0.90 -6.35
CA TYR A 232 6.43 -0.53 -6.45
C TYR A 232 5.01 -0.75 -6.99
N GLY A 233 3.99 -0.43 -6.19
CA GLY A 233 2.60 -0.31 -6.66
C GLY A 233 1.89 -1.62 -6.99
N GLY A 234 1.85 -2.60 -6.07
CA GLY A 234 1.09 -3.85 -6.24
C GLY A 234 1.14 -4.73 -4.98
N PHE A 235 0.40 -5.84 -4.98
CA PHE A 235 0.42 -6.87 -3.93
C PHE A 235 0.12 -6.37 -2.51
N SER A 236 -0.56 -5.24 -2.40
CA SER A 236 -0.81 -4.54 -1.13
C SER A 236 0.46 -4.24 -0.32
N ILE A 237 1.63 -4.17 -0.97
CA ILE A 237 2.90 -3.88 -0.29
C ILE A 237 3.11 -2.36 -0.24
N PRO A 238 3.11 -1.74 0.96
CA PRO A 238 3.38 -0.32 1.07
C PRO A 238 4.86 -0.03 0.84
N VAL A 239 5.17 1.02 0.08
CA VAL A 239 6.52 1.60 0.07
C VAL A 239 6.67 2.42 1.33
N GLN A 240 7.41 1.87 2.30
CA GLN A 240 7.62 2.46 3.61
C GLN A 240 8.70 3.55 3.59
N SER A 241 8.58 4.54 4.48
CA SER A 241 9.68 5.48 4.77
C SER A 241 10.74 4.72 5.57
N SER A 242 11.77 4.23 4.89
CA SER A 242 12.82 3.38 5.47
C SER A 242 14.19 3.92 5.12
N TYR A 243 15.17 3.64 5.98
CA TYR A 243 16.54 4.04 5.72
C TYR A 243 17.23 3.09 4.74
N PHE A 244 17.78 3.66 3.66
CA PHE A 244 18.72 2.98 2.77
C PHE A 244 20.00 3.80 2.64
N PRO A 245 21.19 3.22 2.89
CA PRO A 245 22.46 3.94 2.73
C PRO A 245 22.66 4.54 1.33
N SER A 246 22.15 3.87 0.29
CA SER A 246 22.13 4.35 -1.09
C SER A 246 21.50 5.73 -1.21
N ASP A 247 20.37 5.93 -0.53
CA ASP A 247 19.58 7.14 -0.63
C ASP A 247 20.32 8.30 0.03
N ILE A 248 21.08 8.02 1.10
CA ILE A 248 21.96 9.01 1.73
C ILE A 248 23.09 9.42 0.79
N VAL A 249 23.81 8.45 0.20
CA VAL A 249 24.84 8.76 -0.80
C VAL A 249 24.24 9.60 -1.92
N TYR A 250 23.02 9.27 -2.33
CA TYR A 250 22.35 9.97 -3.39
C TYR A 250 21.97 11.42 -3.01
N MET A 251 21.30 11.60 -1.88
CA MET A 251 20.91 12.93 -1.39
C MET A 251 22.12 13.79 -0.99
N GLN A 252 23.20 13.18 -0.48
CA GLN A 252 24.43 13.88 -0.11
C GLN A 252 25.15 14.43 -1.33
N ASN A 253 25.37 13.59 -2.33
CA ASN A 253 26.34 13.87 -3.38
C ASN A 253 25.69 14.39 -4.67
N PHE A 254 24.37 14.23 -4.83
CA PHE A 254 23.71 14.55 -6.11
C PHE A 254 22.56 15.58 -6.03
N LYS A 255 22.12 16.05 -4.84
CA LYS A 255 21.21 17.22 -4.65
C LYS A 255 19.83 17.13 -5.37
N ILE A 256 18.92 16.27 -4.91
CA ILE A 256 17.81 15.75 -5.75
C ILE A 256 16.40 15.90 -5.13
N PHE A 257 15.37 16.09 -5.98
CA PHE A 257 13.92 16.26 -5.74
C PHE A 257 13.07 15.15 -6.44
N THR A 258 11.72 15.16 -6.39
CA THR A 258 10.82 14.21 -7.10
C THR A 258 9.73 14.90 -7.95
N ALA A 259 9.60 14.52 -9.23
CA ALA A 259 8.47 14.86 -10.12
C ALA A 259 8.43 13.91 -11.35
N PRO A 260 7.28 13.33 -11.74
CA PRO A 260 7.16 12.54 -12.97
C PRO A 260 6.69 13.41 -14.14
N GLU A 261 7.26 13.21 -15.34
CA GLU A 261 6.62 13.16 -16.69
C GLU A 261 7.68 12.95 -17.81
N LEU A 262 8.97 13.29 -17.61
CA LEU A 262 10.08 13.14 -18.58
C LEU A 262 11.34 12.49 -17.97
N PHE A 263 11.46 11.15 -18.02
CA PHE A 263 12.61 10.47 -17.40
C PHE A 263 13.89 10.62 -18.25
N GLY A 264 14.98 11.11 -17.65
CA GLY A 264 16.30 11.20 -18.30
C GLY A 264 17.12 9.90 -18.25
N ALA A 265 16.76 8.94 -17.39
CA ALA A 265 17.32 7.59 -17.32
C ALA A 265 16.33 6.65 -16.60
N ALA A 266 16.41 5.34 -16.87
CA ALA A 266 15.58 4.33 -16.22
C ALA A 266 16.40 3.12 -15.75
N VAL A 267 16.15 2.69 -14.52
CA VAL A 267 16.71 1.46 -13.94
C VAL A 267 15.56 0.55 -13.53
N ALA A 268 15.59 -0.71 -13.96
CA ALA A 268 14.62 -1.71 -13.56
C ALA A 268 15.32 -2.97 -13.04
N SER A 269 15.01 -3.35 -11.81
CA SER A 269 15.61 -4.52 -11.15
C SER A 269 14.59 -5.65 -11.05
N VAL A 270 14.97 -6.85 -11.51
CA VAL A 270 14.23 -8.12 -11.37
C VAL A 270 12.73 -8.00 -11.70
N GLY A 271 12.40 -7.23 -12.75
CA GLY A 271 11.02 -6.88 -13.09
C GLY A 271 10.30 -7.92 -13.96
N VAL A 272 8.98 -8.01 -13.79
CA VAL A 272 8.09 -8.84 -14.63
C VAL A 272 7.80 -8.10 -15.92
N MET A 273 8.52 -8.45 -16.99
CA MET A 273 8.43 -7.72 -18.27
C MET A 273 7.51 -8.38 -19.31
N ASP A 274 7.17 -9.66 -19.11
CA ASP A 274 6.33 -10.46 -20.01
C ASP A 274 5.04 -10.80 -19.29
N MET A 275 4.07 -9.89 -19.36
CA MET A 275 2.81 -10.00 -18.63
C MET A 275 1.87 -11.05 -19.23
N LEU A 276 2.16 -11.59 -20.43
CA LEU A 276 1.31 -12.62 -21.04
C LEU A 276 1.75 -14.04 -20.66
N ARG A 277 2.94 -14.18 -20.08
CA ARG A 277 3.52 -15.50 -19.76
C ARG A 277 4.08 -15.61 -18.35
N PHE A 278 4.06 -14.56 -17.53
CA PHE A 278 4.62 -14.58 -16.17
C PHE A 278 4.13 -15.79 -15.35
N HIS A 279 2.84 -16.12 -15.45
CA HIS A 279 2.20 -17.17 -14.67
C HIS A 279 2.67 -18.58 -15.00
N LYS A 280 3.37 -18.77 -16.13
CA LYS A 280 3.88 -20.08 -16.56
C LYS A 280 5.20 -20.47 -15.89
N PHE A 281 5.80 -19.57 -15.11
CA PHE A 281 7.13 -19.78 -14.54
C PHE A 281 7.11 -19.70 -13.02
N THR A 282 7.63 -20.75 -12.36
CA THR A 282 7.90 -20.76 -10.91
C THR A 282 6.67 -20.32 -10.09
N ILE A 283 6.82 -19.34 -9.20
CA ILE A 283 5.75 -18.80 -8.35
C ILE A 283 4.86 -17.78 -9.07
N GLY A 284 5.14 -17.44 -10.33
CA GLY A 284 4.40 -16.41 -11.07
C GLY A 284 2.90 -16.67 -11.16
N HIS A 285 2.46 -17.94 -11.11
CA HIS A 285 1.04 -18.30 -11.08
C HIS A 285 0.28 -17.69 -9.89
N ALA A 286 0.95 -17.49 -8.75
CA ALA A 286 0.33 -16.91 -7.56
C ALA A 286 -0.02 -15.42 -7.75
N TRP A 287 0.63 -14.72 -8.68
CA TRP A 287 0.40 -13.29 -8.93
C TRP A 287 -0.79 -13.02 -9.84
N GLN A 288 -1.48 -14.06 -10.31
CA GLN A 288 -2.71 -13.93 -11.06
C GLN A 288 -3.84 -13.28 -10.22
N SER A 289 -3.73 -13.26 -8.89
CA SER A 289 -4.61 -12.48 -8.00
C SER A 289 -4.55 -10.98 -8.26
N ASP A 290 -3.37 -10.47 -8.63
CA ASP A 290 -3.10 -9.05 -8.84
C ASP A 290 -3.16 -8.67 -10.32
N PHE A 291 -2.58 -9.51 -11.18
CA PHE A 291 -2.44 -9.20 -12.60
C PHE A 291 -3.58 -9.74 -13.48
N GLY A 292 -4.31 -10.76 -13.01
CA GLY A 292 -5.30 -11.48 -13.80
C GLY A 292 -4.74 -12.71 -14.53
N LYS A 293 -5.59 -13.36 -15.31
CA LYS A 293 -5.34 -14.69 -15.90
C LYS A 293 -5.37 -14.68 -17.44
N PRO A 294 -4.23 -14.39 -18.10
CA PRO A 294 -4.21 -14.18 -19.55
C PRO A 294 -4.56 -15.41 -20.41
N ASP A 295 -4.42 -16.63 -19.89
CA ASP A 295 -4.80 -17.86 -20.62
C ASP A 295 -6.29 -18.21 -20.44
N GLU A 296 -6.92 -17.74 -19.36
CA GLU A 296 -8.28 -18.14 -18.96
C GLU A 296 -9.32 -17.05 -19.27
N ASN A 297 -8.89 -15.78 -19.27
CA ASN A 297 -9.77 -14.63 -19.41
C ASN A 297 -9.27 -13.69 -20.52
N LYS A 298 -10.13 -13.48 -21.53
CA LYS A 298 -9.83 -12.59 -22.66
C LYS A 298 -9.69 -11.13 -22.23
N GLU A 299 -10.49 -10.64 -21.29
CA GLU A 299 -10.36 -9.27 -20.80
C GLU A 299 -9.01 -9.07 -20.09
N ASP A 300 -8.59 -10.04 -19.27
CA ASP A 300 -7.28 -10.00 -18.60
C ASP A 300 -6.14 -10.03 -19.63
N PHE A 301 -6.22 -10.89 -20.64
CA PHE A 301 -5.26 -10.90 -21.75
C PHE A 301 -5.12 -9.54 -22.44
N GLU A 302 -6.24 -8.92 -22.82
CA GLU A 302 -6.24 -7.62 -23.50
C GLU A 302 -5.74 -6.50 -22.59
N ASN A 303 -6.09 -6.52 -21.29
CA ASN A 303 -5.59 -5.57 -20.32
C ASN A 303 -4.07 -5.70 -20.13
N LEU A 304 -3.59 -6.93 -19.89
CA LEU A 304 -2.16 -7.23 -19.75
C LEU A 304 -1.38 -6.83 -21.00
N ARG A 305 -1.93 -7.10 -22.19
CA ARG A 305 -1.30 -6.75 -23.46
C ARG A 305 -1.08 -5.24 -23.60
N ARG A 306 -1.97 -4.39 -23.08
CA ARG A 306 -1.87 -2.92 -23.20
C ARG A 306 -0.71 -2.30 -22.42
N TYR A 307 -0.26 -2.93 -21.33
CA TYR A 307 0.81 -2.37 -20.51
C TYR A 307 2.05 -3.28 -20.40
N SER A 308 2.00 -4.51 -20.92
CA SER A 308 3.14 -5.43 -20.86
C SER A 308 4.40 -4.81 -21.48
N PRO A 309 5.51 -4.65 -20.73
CA PRO A 309 6.70 -3.98 -21.21
C PRO A 309 7.27 -4.60 -22.50
N LEU A 310 7.44 -5.93 -22.51
CA LEU A 310 7.93 -6.68 -23.68
C LEU A 310 7.12 -6.45 -24.95
N HIS A 311 5.82 -6.18 -24.81
CA HIS A 311 4.89 -6.17 -25.92
C HIS A 311 4.52 -4.77 -26.41
N ASN A 312 5.00 -3.74 -25.71
CA ASN A 312 4.74 -2.34 -26.00
C ASN A 312 6.06 -1.55 -26.12
N VAL A 313 7.14 -2.21 -26.54
CA VAL A 313 8.36 -1.50 -26.93
C VAL A 313 8.03 -0.55 -28.07
N SER A 314 8.30 0.74 -27.88
CA SER A 314 7.96 1.77 -28.87
C SER A 314 8.74 1.59 -30.17
N THR A 315 8.02 1.66 -31.29
CA THR A 315 8.57 1.62 -32.65
C THR A 315 8.78 3.01 -33.25
N SER A 316 8.40 4.08 -32.53
CA SER A 316 8.38 5.44 -33.06
C SER A 316 8.93 6.49 -32.11
N HIS A 317 9.16 6.15 -30.84
CA HIS A 317 9.68 7.08 -29.83
C HIS A 317 11.00 6.55 -29.28
N PRO A 318 12.04 7.41 -29.18
CA PRO A 318 13.31 7.03 -28.58
C PRO A 318 13.13 6.75 -27.08
N TYR A 319 13.89 5.78 -26.57
CA TYR A 319 14.00 5.53 -25.14
C TYR A 319 15.17 6.33 -24.54
N PRO A 320 15.05 6.75 -23.26
CA PRO A 320 16.19 7.25 -22.51
C PRO A 320 17.21 6.10 -22.27
N PRO A 321 18.38 6.40 -21.68
CA PRO A 321 19.26 5.38 -21.14
C PRO A 321 18.48 4.40 -20.23
N VAL A 322 18.58 3.09 -20.52
CA VAL A 322 17.94 2.03 -19.72
C VAL A 322 18.99 1.04 -19.24
N ALA A 323 18.95 0.69 -17.95
CA ALA A 323 19.73 -0.42 -17.40
C ALA A 323 18.81 -1.40 -16.66
N LEU A 324 18.81 -2.66 -17.12
CA LEU A 324 18.12 -3.76 -16.43
C LEU A 324 19.09 -4.49 -15.49
N PHE A 325 18.62 -4.84 -14.31
CA PHE A 325 19.37 -5.63 -13.34
C PHE A 325 18.61 -6.93 -13.07
N THR A 326 19.28 -8.07 -13.19
CA THR A 326 18.69 -9.38 -12.91
C THR A 326 19.74 -10.36 -12.39
N SER A 327 19.33 -11.56 -12.03
CA SER A 327 20.24 -12.61 -11.63
C SER A 327 19.93 -13.95 -12.28
N SER A 328 20.99 -14.66 -12.66
CA SER A 328 20.92 -15.96 -13.34
C SER A 328 20.18 -17.06 -12.57
N HIS A 329 20.12 -16.97 -11.24
CA HIS A 329 19.42 -17.94 -10.38
C HIS A 329 18.23 -17.29 -9.65
N ASP A 330 17.67 -16.21 -10.19
CA ASP A 330 16.41 -15.66 -9.69
C ASP A 330 15.25 -16.61 -10.06
N ASP A 331 14.71 -17.27 -9.06
CA ASP A 331 13.57 -18.20 -9.16
C ASP A 331 12.25 -17.56 -8.71
N ARG A 332 12.27 -16.28 -8.28
CA ARG A 332 11.06 -15.52 -7.98
C ARG A 332 10.57 -14.86 -9.25
N VAL A 333 11.39 -14.03 -9.90
CA VAL A 333 11.15 -13.47 -11.24
C VAL A 333 12.22 -14.02 -12.16
N VAL A 334 11.86 -15.06 -12.92
CA VAL A 334 12.80 -15.73 -13.83
C VAL A 334 13.49 -14.72 -14.77
N PRO A 335 14.83 -14.79 -14.94
CA PRO A 335 15.60 -13.75 -15.62
C PRO A 335 15.27 -13.61 -17.11
N LEU A 336 14.58 -14.60 -17.69
CA LEU A 336 14.04 -14.51 -19.05
C LEU A 336 13.16 -13.29 -19.27
N HIS A 337 12.50 -12.75 -18.23
CA HIS A 337 11.74 -11.51 -18.33
C HIS A 337 12.65 -10.36 -18.78
N SER A 338 13.76 -10.16 -18.06
CA SER A 338 14.74 -9.12 -18.41
C SER A 338 15.46 -9.43 -19.72
N TYR A 339 15.81 -10.69 -19.99
CA TYR A 339 16.52 -11.08 -21.23
C TYR A 339 15.70 -10.80 -22.48
N LYS A 340 14.42 -11.21 -22.48
CA LYS A 340 13.54 -10.97 -23.62
C LYS A 340 13.28 -9.48 -23.82
N TYR A 341 13.06 -8.75 -22.72
CA TYR A 341 12.76 -7.32 -22.80
C TYR A 341 13.94 -6.51 -23.32
N ILE A 342 15.16 -6.73 -22.81
CA ILE A 342 16.32 -5.98 -23.31
C ILE A 342 16.63 -6.29 -24.77
N ALA A 343 16.45 -7.54 -25.20
CA ALA A 343 16.64 -7.94 -26.60
C ALA A 343 15.63 -7.24 -27.52
N GLU A 344 14.35 -7.21 -27.15
CA GLU A 344 13.31 -6.49 -27.90
C GLU A 344 13.56 -4.98 -27.90
N LEU A 345 13.95 -4.41 -26.76
CA LEU A 345 14.25 -2.99 -26.62
C LEU A 345 15.42 -2.58 -27.54
N GLN A 346 16.50 -3.34 -27.56
CA GLN A 346 17.66 -3.09 -28.42
C GLN A 346 17.32 -3.30 -29.91
N HIS A 347 16.53 -4.31 -30.24
CA HIS A 347 16.13 -4.60 -31.62
C HIS A 347 15.21 -3.52 -32.19
N THR A 348 14.17 -3.14 -31.44
CA THR A 348 13.07 -2.32 -31.93
C THR A 348 13.31 -0.83 -31.67
N ALA A 349 13.73 -0.46 -30.46
CA ALA A 349 13.96 0.93 -30.10
C ALA A 349 15.43 1.37 -30.25
N GLY A 350 16.39 0.44 -30.28
CA GLY A 350 17.81 0.74 -30.48
C GLY A 350 18.10 1.60 -31.72
N PRO A 351 17.48 1.35 -32.89
CA PRO A 351 17.66 2.21 -34.06
C PRO A 351 17.12 3.65 -33.89
N LEU A 352 16.27 3.89 -32.88
CA LEU A 352 15.63 5.18 -32.64
C LEU A 352 16.41 6.05 -31.64
N THR A 353 17.38 5.49 -30.91
CA THR A 353 18.10 6.19 -29.84
C THR A 353 19.59 5.89 -29.86
N ASN A 354 20.41 6.87 -29.51
CA ASN A 354 21.83 6.66 -29.22
C ASN A 354 22.09 6.35 -27.73
N SER A 355 21.03 6.31 -26.92
CA SER A 355 21.13 6.03 -25.49
C SER A 355 21.52 4.57 -25.24
N PRO A 356 22.33 4.30 -24.20
CA PRO A 356 22.70 2.95 -23.84
C PRO A 356 21.48 2.17 -23.31
N LEU A 357 21.28 0.98 -23.86
CA LEU A 357 20.26 0.01 -23.45
C LEU A 357 20.99 -1.23 -22.93
N LEU A 358 21.14 -1.34 -21.61
CA LEU A 358 22.04 -2.30 -20.96
C LEU A 358 21.29 -3.30 -20.09
N ILE A 359 21.94 -4.44 -19.86
CA ILE A 359 21.54 -5.41 -18.85
C ILE A 359 22.77 -5.85 -18.05
N ARG A 360 22.61 -5.93 -16.73
CA ARG A 360 23.57 -6.51 -15.80
C ARG A 360 22.99 -7.77 -15.18
N VAL A 361 23.70 -8.88 -15.34
CA VAL A 361 23.27 -10.21 -14.86
C VAL A 361 24.21 -10.69 -13.77
N ASP A 362 23.72 -10.81 -12.54
CA ASP A 362 24.51 -11.43 -11.47
C ASP A 362 24.50 -12.97 -11.62
N THR A 363 25.68 -13.57 -11.72
CA THR A 363 25.88 -15.01 -11.99
C THR A 363 25.84 -15.90 -10.73
N LYS A 364 25.85 -15.31 -9.53
CA LYS A 364 25.85 -16.04 -8.24
C LYS A 364 24.97 -15.35 -7.20
N ALA A 365 23.74 -15.04 -7.56
CA ALA A 365 22.72 -14.49 -6.68
C ALA A 365 21.33 -15.01 -7.10
N GLY A 366 20.34 -14.81 -6.24
CA GLY A 366 18.92 -14.96 -6.56
C GLY A 366 18.25 -13.59 -6.62
N HIS A 367 16.96 -13.54 -6.29
CA HIS A 367 16.14 -12.34 -6.41
C HIS A 367 16.58 -11.15 -5.52
N GLY A 368 17.18 -11.43 -4.36
CA GLY A 368 17.70 -10.37 -3.47
C GLY A 368 17.85 -10.80 -2.02
N ALA A 369 16.94 -11.63 -1.51
CA ALA A 369 17.06 -12.19 -0.16
C ALA A 369 18.33 -13.05 -0.05
N GLY A 370 19.12 -12.82 1.01
CA GLY A 370 20.37 -13.55 1.25
C GLY A 370 21.55 -13.15 0.34
N LYS A 371 21.40 -12.13 -0.52
CA LYS A 371 22.50 -11.62 -1.34
C LYS A 371 23.58 -11.01 -0.44
N LEU A 372 24.84 -11.41 -0.66
CA LEU A 372 25.99 -10.92 0.09
C LEU A 372 26.06 -9.40 0.04
N ILE A 373 26.48 -8.77 1.15
CA ILE A 373 26.57 -7.30 1.27
C ILE A 373 27.42 -6.71 0.13
N ASP A 374 28.59 -7.28 -0.16
CA ASP A 374 29.48 -6.78 -1.22
C ASP A 374 28.81 -6.80 -2.60
N LYS A 375 28.00 -7.83 -2.90
CA LYS A 375 27.24 -7.90 -4.15
C LYS A 375 26.14 -6.85 -4.21
N ARG A 376 25.48 -6.57 -3.09
CA ARG A 376 24.47 -5.50 -2.99
C ARG A 376 25.11 -4.13 -3.17
N ILE A 377 26.25 -3.89 -2.54
CA ILE A 377 27.01 -2.64 -2.70
C ILE A 377 27.41 -2.46 -4.17
N ALA A 378 28.04 -3.47 -4.79
CA ALA A 378 28.45 -3.39 -6.19
C ALA A 378 27.27 -3.12 -7.14
N GLU A 379 26.13 -3.77 -6.91
CA GLU A 379 24.92 -3.53 -7.70
C GLU A 379 24.38 -2.10 -7.56
N ILE A 380 24.30 -1.59 -6.33
CA ILE A 380 23.89 -0.23 -6.04
C ILE A 380 24.87 0.78 -6.67
N THR A 381 26.18 0.53 -6.54
CA THR A 381 27.21 1.35 -7.18
C THR A 381 27.02 1.41 -8.69
N ASP A 382 26.84 0.26 -9.35
CA ASP A 382 26.61 0.21 -10.80
C ASP A 382 25.34 0.96 -11.22
N GLN A 383 24.26 0.88 -10.42
CA GLN A 383 23.02 1.63 -10.66
C GLN A 383 23.24 3.14 -10.60
N PHE A 384 23.87 3.64 -9.54
CA PHE A 384 24.10 5.08 -9.38
C PHE A 384 25.15 5.62 -10.33
N SER A 385 26.20 4.85 -10.65
CA SER A 385 27.17 5.21 -11.68
C SER A 385 26.49 5.32 -13.05
N PHE A 386 25.61 4.37 -13.41
CA PHE A 386 24.83 4.44 -14.63
C PHE A 386 23.96 5.71 -14.67
N ILE A 387 23.22 6.00 -13.61
CA ILE A 387 22.35 7.19 -13.53
C ILE A 387 23.18 8.48 -13.63
N SER A 388 24.29 8.58 -12.91
CA SER A 388 25.17 9.75 -12.91
C SER A 388 25.77 9.99 -14.30
N ILE A 389 26.25 8.95 -14.99
CA ILE A 389 26.78 9.07 -16.36
C ILE A 389 25.65 9.43 -17.35
N ALA A 390 24.49 8.79 -17.23
CA ALA A 390 23.36 9.01 -18.14
C ALA A 390 22.79 10.43 -18.07
N LEU A 391 22.86 11.05 -16.89
CA LEU A 391 22.30 12.38 -16.61
C LEU A 391 23.37 13.48 -16.51
N ASP A 392 24.64 13.15 -16.80
CA ASP A 392 25.80 14.07 -16.68
C ASP A 392 25.89 14.73 -15.29
N ILE A 393 25.70 13.92 -14.24
CA ILE A 393 25.71 14.40 -12.86
C ILE A 393 27.12 14.27 -12.29
N GLU A 394 27.75 15.41 -12.00
CA GLU A 394 29.05 15.45 -11.33
C GLU A 394 28.94 15.14 -9.83
N TRP A 395 29.90 14.35 -9.34
CA TRP A 395 30.10 14.12 -7.91
C TRP A 395 30.51 15.41 -7.21
N ARG A 396 29.99 15.65 -6.00
CA ARG A 396 30.40 16.75 -5.13
C ARG A 396 30.70 16.23 -3.74
N GLU A 397 31.90 16.53 -3.25
CA GLU A 397 32.36 16.21 -1.89
C GLU A 397 31.58 16.93 -0.79
#